data_AF-A0A956DN53-F1
#
_entry.id   AF-A0A956DN53-F1
#
_cell.length_a   1.000
_cell.length_b   1.000
_cell.length_c   1.000
_cell.angle_alpha   90.00
_cell.angle_beta   90.00
_cell.angle_gamma   90.00
#
_symmetry.space_group_name_H-M   'P 1'
#
loop_
_entity.id
_entity.type
_entity.pdbx_description
1 polymer ?
#
loop_
_entity_poly.entity_id
_entity_poly.type
_entity_poly.pdbx_seq_one_letter_code
_entity_poly.pdbx_strand_id
1 'polypeptide(L)'
;MRLFLPLLLIGGLACGTGASSTGSGGGASSGGHAASGGASATGGASAAGGDGATGGQTSGPGGGETGGASAGTGGQGPGGGAGSGGGGVGGGGGGDGTLGSPCTWGGAPCNSGLYCYSTNCGAGTCTPILTIGAQQKNLAPVCGCDGVTYFNASIAQSRAMSESHLGACSSVEDVACSSQSPCAAGLFCNRGVTTASQCSMASGRCWGVPFACDTLGAAGRGCGAPMLCADICSLIQSQNPWTEDLTCP
;
A
#
# COMPACT_ATOMS: atom_id res chain seq x y z
N MET A 1 30.40 -38.62 -40.52
CA MET A 1 29.36 -38.78 -41.56
C MET A 1 28.27 -37.76 -41.31
N ARG A 2 28.17 -36.77 -42.20
CA ARG A 2 27.14 -35.73 -42.19
C ARG A 2 25.92 -36.28 -42.93
N LEU A 3 24.78 -36.41 -42.26
CA LEU A 3 23.52 -36.79 -42.90
C LEU A 3 22.67 -35.53 -43.10
N PHE A 4 22.61 -35.09 -44.35
CA PHE A 4 21.71 -34.08 -44.89
C PHE A 4 20.43 -34.79 -45.38
N LEU A 5 19.24 -34.31 -45.02
CA LEU A 5 17.98 -34.42 -45.79
C LEU A 5 16.92 -33.47 -45.18
N PRO A 6 15.86 -33.05 -45.90
CA PRO A 6 15.74 -31.67 -46.36
C PRO A 6 14.49 -30.95 -45.87
N LEU A 7 14.59 -29.63 -45.97
CA LEU A 7 13.55 -28.62 -45.81
C LEU A 7 12.44 -28.83 -46.86
N LEU A 8 11.21 -29.12 -46.44
CA LEU A 8 10.02 -29.13 -47.30
C LEU A 8 9.30 -27.79 -47.19
N LEU A 9 9.27 -27.08 -48.31
CA LEU A 9 8.60 -25.80 -48.55
C LEU A 9 7.27 -26.09 -49.28
N ILE A 10 6.13 -25.76 -48.67
CA ILE A 10 4.80 -25.64 -49.29
C ILE A 10 4.11 -24.52 -48.49
N GLY A 11 3.60 -23.40 -49.00
CA GLY A 11 3.15 -23.02 -50.34
C GLY A 11 1.61 -22.89 -50.35
N GLY A 12 1.07 -21.67 -50.31
CA GLY A 12 -0.37 -21.36 -50.52
C GLY A 12 -1.00 -20.59 -49.34
N LEU A 13 -1.24 -19.28 -49.36
CA LEU A 13 -2.07 -18.46 -50.27
C LEU A 13 -3.58 -18.74 -50.15
N ALA A 14 -4.29 -17.92 -49.36
CA ALA A 14 -5.70 -17.64 -49.56
C ALA A 14 -6.06 -16.25 -49.00
N CYS A 15 -6.25 -15.31 -49.91
CA CYS A 15 -6.93 -14.04 -49.72
C CYS A 15 -8.44 -14.31 -49.62
N GLY A 16 -9.10 -13.78 -48.60
CA GLY A 16 -10.55 -13.86 -48.42
C GLY A 16 -11.12 -12.46 -48.17
N THR A 17 -11.53 -11.81 -49.25
CA THR A 17 -12.36 -10.60 -49.28
C THR A 17 -13.84 -10.94 -49.18
N GLY A 18 -14.60 -10.11 -48.47
CA GLY A 18 -16.06 -10.01 -48.54
C GLY A 18 -16.72 -10.18 -47.17
N ALA A 19 -17.77 -9.46 -46.80
CA ALA A 19 -18.49 -8.36 -47.42
C ALA A 19 -19.35 -7.70 -46.32
N SER A 20 -19.73 -6.46 -46.59
CA SER A 20 -20.64 -5.60 -45.83
C SER A 20 -22.02 -6.21 -45.62
N SER A 21 -22.63 -5.96 -44.46
CA SER A 21 -24.09 -5.83 -44.37
C SER A 21 -24.48 -4.83 -43.28
N THR A 22 -24.91 -3.66 -43.75
CA THR A 22 -25.72 -2.66 -43.07
C THR A 22 -27.01 -3.29 -42.56
N GLY A 23 -27.42 -2.97 -41.33
CA GLY A 23 -28.68 -3.44 -40.75
C GLY A 23 -29.10 -2.56 -39.58
N SER A 24 -29.76 -1.45 -39.91
CA SER A 24 -30.49 -0.59 -38.98
C SER A 24 -31.73 -1.31 -38.44
N GLY A 25 -32.00 -1.20 -37.15
CA GLY A 25 -33.25 -1.65 -36.54
C GLY A 25 -33.33 -1.22 -35.07
N GLY A 26 -34.09 -0.15 -34.83
CA GLY A 26 -34.32 0.41 -33.50
C GLY A 26 -35.22 -0.46 -32.61
N GLY A 27 -35.12 -0.24 -31.31
CA GLY A 27 -35.99 -0.83 -30.29
C GLY A 27 -35.74 -0.15 -28.96
N ALA A 28 -36.52 0.89 -28.67
CA ALA A 28 -36.55 1.59 -27.40
C ALA A 28 -37.07 0.66 -26.28
N SER A 29 -36.49 0.74 -25.09
CA SER A 29 -37.13 0.34 -23.84
C SER A 29 -36.46 1.05 -22.66
N SER A 30 -37.22 1.97 -22.10
CA SER A 30 -37.06 2.71 -20.86
C SER A 30 -36.87 1.84 -19.61
N GLY A 31 -36.04 2.28 -18.66
CA GLY A 31 -35.88 1.64 -17.36
C GLY A 31 -35.07 2.44 -16.32
N GLY A 32 -35.67 3.52 -15.82
CA GLY A 32 -35.47 4.19 -14.53
C GLY A 32 -34.11 4.16 -13.82
N HIS A 33 -33.41 5.29 -13.84
CA HIS A 33 -32.48 5.68 -12.79
C HIS A 33 -33.26 6.30 -11.62
N ALA A 34 -33.26 5.63 -10.48
CA ALA A 34 -33.70 6.24 -9.22
C ALA A 34 -32.56 7.12 -8.69
N ALA A 35 -32.70 8.42 -8.91
CA ALA A 35 -31.99 9.44 -8.15
C ALA A 35 -32.76 9.70 -6.84
N SER A 36 -32.08 9.53 -5.72
CA SER A 36 -32.37 10.16 -4.44
C SER A 36 -31.00 10.55 -3.89
N GLY A 37 -30.69 11.79 -3.51
CA GLY A 37 -31.50 12.90 -3.06
C GLY A 37 -30.62 13.54 -1.98
N GLY A 38 -30.02 14.68 -2.30
CA GLY A 38 -29.13 15.38 -1.39
C GLY A 38 -29.89 15.89 -0.15
N ALA A 39 -29.22 15.84 0.99
CA ALA A 39 -29.56 16.66 2.14
C ALA A 39 -28.27 17.22 2.74
N SER A 40 -28.02 18.49 2.45
CA SER A 40 -27.14 19.34 3.23
C SER A 40 -27.73 19.51 4.63
N ALA A 41 -26.93 19.27 5.67
CA ALA A 41 -27.23 19.70 7.02
C ALA A 41 -26.02 20.43 7.61
N THR A 42 -26.06 21.75 7.48
CA THR A 42 -25.37 22.68 8.39
C THR A 42 -26.19 22.77 9.69
N GLY A 43 -25.56 22.54 10.84
CA GLY A 43 -26.21 22.70 12.14
C GLY A 43 -25.18 22.56 13.25
N GLY A 44 -24.75 23.69 13.81
CA GLY A 44 -23.74 23.74 14.86
C GLY A 44 -24.28 23.60 16.27
N ALA A 45 -23.36 23.93 17.20
CA ALA A 45 -23.49 24.11 18.64
C ALA A 45 -23.40 22.84 19.51
N SER A 46 -22.26 22.71 20.18
CA SER A 46 -22.25 22.56 21.65
C SER A 46 -21.02 23.28 22.20
N ALA A 47 -21.33 24.33 22.94
CA ALA A 47 -20.43 25.10 23.80
C ALA A 47 -20.28 24.40 25.16
N ALA A 48 -19.45 25.03 26.01
CA ALA A 48 -19.07 24.70 27.38
C ALA A 48 -17.96 23.63 27.46
N GLY A 49 -16.80 23.88 28.09
CA GLY A 49 -16.44 24.87 29.09
C GLY A 49 -15.65 24.15 30.18
N GLY A 50 -14.61 24.77 30.73
CA GLY A 50 -13.96 24.27 31.95
C GLY A 50 -12.45 24.41 31.98
N ASP A 51 -11.99 25.61 32.32
CA ASP A 51 -10.69 25.85 32.94
C ASP A 51 -10.58 25.13 34.30
N GLY A 52 -9.35 24.73 34.65
CA GLY A 52 -8.88 24.77 36.04
C GLY A 52 -8.74 23.45 36.81
N ALA A 53 -7.48 23.08 37.10
CA ALA A 53 -6.98 22.65 38.42
C ALA A 53 -5.51 22.21 38.26
N THR A 54 -4.50 23.03 38.58
CA THR A 54 -3.85 23.14 39.91
C THR A 54 -3.93 21.90 40.82
N GLY A 55 -2.75 21.38 41.18
CA GLY A 55 -2.48 20.85 42.51
C GLY A 55 -2.47 19.33 42.65
N GLY A 56 -1.30 18.76 42.95
CA GLY A 56 -1.15 17.35 43.30
C GLY A 56 0.24 17.05 43.83
N GLN A 57 0.54 17.54 45.03
CA GLN A 57 1.73 17.19 45.81
C GLN A 57 1.71 15.68 46.13
N THR A 58 2.85 15.01 45.97
CA THR A 58 3.14 13.79 46.74
C THR A 58 4.50 13.95 47.41
N SER A 59 4.43 13.94 48.74
CA SER A 59 5.53 13.94 49.68
C SER A 59 6.12 12.53 49.80
N GLY A 60 7.44 12.42 49.91
CA GLY A 60 8.14 11.21 50.34
C GLY A 60 9.61 11.50 50.69
N PRO A 61 10.17 10.97 51.79
CA PRO A 61 11.27 11.63 52.52
C PRO A 61 12.65 10.97 52.38
N GLY A 62 13.71 11.74 52.69
CA GLY A 62 14.83 11.27 53.52
C GLY A 62 16.23 11.10 52.87
N GLY A 63 17.24 11.72 53.50
CA GLY A 63 18.68 11.46 53.37
C GLY A 63 19.43 12.54 52.55
N GLY A 64 20.12 13.52 53.14
CA GLY A 64 21.50 13.43 53.68
C GLY A 64 22.51 13.62 52.52
N GLU A 65 23.51 14.51 52.49
CA GLU A 65 24.32 15.16 53.52
C GLU A 65 25.03 16.42 52.94
N THR A 66 25.29 17.39 53.83
CA THR A 66 26.46 18.30 53.92
C THR A 66 26.99 19.09 52.71
N GLY A 67 26.97 20.42 52.88
CA GLY A 67 28.21 21.21 52.96
C GLY A 67 28.46 22.24 51.85
N GLY A 68 28.64 23.50 52.24
CA GLY A 68 29.44 24.47 51.46
C GLY A 68 28.78 25.82 51.21
N ALA A 69 29.13 26.81 52.04
CA ALA A 69 28.70 28.20 51.96
C ALA A 69 29.16 28.93 50.68
N SER A 70 28.43 29.97 50.27
CA SER A 70 28.92 31.35 50.36
C SER A 70 27.89 32.36 49.86
N ALA A 71 27.86 33.49 50.58
CA ALA A 71 27.02 34.65 50.38
C ALA A 71 27.38 35.44 49.11
N GLY A 72 26.40 36.18 48.58
CA GLY A 72 26.59 37.19 47.54
C GLY A 72 25.34 38.04 47.38
N THR A 73 25.34 39.19 48.04
CA THR A 73 24.30 40.22 48.05
C THR A 73 24.19 40.99 46.72
N GLY A 74 22.96 41.39 46.36
CA GLY A 74 22.70 42.75 45.85
C GLY A 74 22.14 42.87 44.43
N GLY A 75 21.03 43.61 44.31
CA GLY A 75 20.78 44.47 43.13
C GLY A 75 19.44 44.31 42.42
N GLN A 76 18.39 44.98 42.91
CA GLN A 76 17.23 45.37 42.09
C GLN A 76 17.63 46.47 41.09
N GLY A 77 17.09 46.38 39.87
CA GLY A 77 17.00 47.48 38.91
C GLY A 77 16.09 47.12 37.73
N PRO A 78 15.05 47.91 37.40
CA PRO A 78 14.15 47.64 36.30
C PRO A 78 14.66 48.32 35.01
N GLY A 79 14.58 47.62 33.88
CA GLY A 79 14.94 48.15 32.58
C GLY A 79 14.14 47.47 31.49
N GLY A 80 13.15 48.17 30.95
CA GLY A 80 12.35 47.72 29.81
C GLY A 80 13.19 47.64 28.53
N GLY A 81 12.84 46.67 27.69
CA GLY A 81 13.36 46.51 26.35
C GLY A 81 12.42 45.61 25.57
N ALA A 82 11.62 46.21 24.68
CA ALA A 82 10.80 45.50 23.73
C ALA A 82 11.69 44.71 22.77
N GLY A 83 11.59 43.38 22.82
CA GLY A 83 12.19 42.48 21.87
C GLY A 83 11.09 41.72 21.14
N SER A 84 10.67 42.23 19.99
CA SER A 84 9.95 41.45 18.99
C SER A 84 10.91 40.40 18.42
N GLY A 85 11.03 39.27 19.12
CA GLY A 85 11.67 38.06 18.60
C GLY A 85 10.58 37.15 18.06
N GLY A 86 10.41 37.14 16.74
CA GLY A 86 9.61 36.13 16.07
C GLY A 86 10.18 34.75 16.39
N GLY A 87 9.53 34.04 17.31
CA GLY A 87 9.74 32.62 17.54
C GLY A 87 9.16 31.83 16.38
N GLY A 88 9.83 31.87 15.23
CA GLY A 88 9.68 30.83 14.23
C GLY A 88 10.19 29.53 14.87
N VAL A 89 9.28 28.73 15.44
CA VAL A 89 9.55 27.31 15.69
C VAL A 89 9.52 26.59 14.34
N GLY A 90 10.56 26.87 13.55
CA GLY A 90 11.00 26.00 12.48
C GLY A 90 11.75 24.83 13.08
N GLY A 91 11.68 23.70 12.39
CA GLY A 91 12.45 22.50 12.70
C GLY A 91 11.59 21.45 13.38
N GLY A 92 10.72 20.81 12.59
CA GLY A 92 10.25 19.48 12.93
C GLY A 92 11.46 18.65 13.31
N GLY A 93 11.46 18.14 14.54
CA GLY A 93 12.55 17.34 15.06
C GLY A 93 12.77 16.20 14.10
N GLY A 94 13.86 16.29 13.31
CA GLY A 94 14.39 15.15 12.60
C GLY A 94 14.78 14.17 13.70
N GLY A 95 13.90 13.21 13.96
CA GLY A 95 14.22 12.14 14.87
C GLY A 95 15.51 11.49 14.37
N ASP A 96 16.31 10.99 15.30
CA ASP A 96 17.56 10.26 15.07
C ASP A 96 17.41 8.95 14.25
N GLY A 97 16.28 8.78 13.56
CA GLY A 97 15.91 7.61 12.79
C GLY A 97 15.62 6.37 13.63
N THR A 98 15.61 6.47 14.97
CA THR A 98 15.36 5.33 15.86
C THR A 98 13.88 4.95 15.93
N LEU A 99 13.57 3.87 16.64
CA LEU A 99 12.22 3.36 16.79
C LEU A 99 11.28 4.44 17.37
N GLY A 100 10.19 4.73 16.67
CA GLY A 100 9.20 5.73 17.05
C GLY A 100 9.53 7.16 16.61
N SER A 101 10.72 7.42 16.06
CA SER A 101 11.07 8.75 15.53
C SER A 101 10.15 9.16 14.37
N PRO A 102 9.77 10.45 14.28
CA PRO A 102 8.97 10.94 13.16
C PRO A 102 9.76 10.83 11.86
N CYS A 103 9.07 10.47 10.79
CA CYS A 103 9.62 10.35 9.45
C CYS A 103 8.63 10.88 8.41
N THR A 104 9.06 10.91 7.15
CA THR A 104 8.18 11.19 6.02
C THR A 104 8.51 10.19 4.92
N TRP A 105 7.50 9.56 4.34
CA TRP A 105 7.68 8.63 3.23
C TRP A 105 8.42 9.33 2.07
N GLY A 106 9.47 8.69 1.54
CA GLY A 106 10.34 9.28 0.51
C GLY A 106 11.25 10.43 0.99
N GLY A 107 11.23 10.75 2.29
CA GLY A 107 12.02 11.82 2.92
C GLY A 107 13.10 11.29 3.87
N ALA A 108 13.11 11.79 5.11
CA ALA A 108 14.11 11.44 6.11
C ALA A 108 14.10 9.92 6.39
N PRO A 109 15.24 9.23 6.22
CA PRO A 109 15.29 7.78 6.37
C PRO A 109 15.28 7.38 7.84
N CYS A 110 14.63 6.25 8.12
CA CYS A 110 14.79 5.54 9.38
C CYS A 110 16.10 4.74 9.38
N ASN A 111 16.59 4.39 10.57
CA ASN A 111 17.79 3.57 10.73
C ASN A 111 17.58 2.17 10.13
N SER A 112 18.69 1.46 9.88
CA SER A 112 18.67 0.11 9.32
C SER A 112 17.79 -0.84 10.14
N GLY A 113 16.97 -1.65 9.46
CA GLY A 113 15.99 -2.54 10.08
C GLY A 113 14.67 -1.86 10.46
N LEU A 114 14.56 -0.55 10.28
CA LEU A 114 13.32 0.21 10.42
C LEU A 114 12.89 0.77 9.06
N TYR A 115 11.60 1.05 8.93
CA TYR A 115 11.04 1.76 7.80
C TYR A 115 10.08 2.84 8.30
N CYS A 116 9.81 3.82 7.44
CA CYS A 116 8.80 4.81 7.73
C CYS A 116 7.43 4.19 7.52
N TYR A 117 6.65 4.02 8.59
CA TYR A 117 5.25 3.65 8.52
C TYR A 117 4.40 4.92 8.51
N SER A 118 3.78 5.19 7.37
CA SER A 118 2.87 6.30 7.15
C SER A 118 1.57 5.78 6.54
N THR A 119 0.46 6.38 6.95
CA THR A 119 -0.84 6.24 6.28
C THR A 119 -0.97 7.36 5.25
N ASN A 120 -1.18 7.02 3.97
CA ASN A 120 -1.27 7.96 2.85
C ASN A 120 0.06 8.62 2.44
N CYS A 121 1.18 7.90 2.57
CA CYS A 121 2.46 8.29 1.95
C CYS A 121 3.00 9.67 2.37
N GLY A 122 2.69 10.09 3.59
CA GLY A 122 3.07 11.38 4.15
C GLY A 122 3.97 11.24 5.37
N ALA A 123 3.65 12.01 6.41
CA ALA A 123 4.31 11.89 7.71
C ALA A 123 3.98 10.54 8.36
N GLY A 124 4.95 9.98 9.07
CA GLY A 124 4.85 8.67 9.69
C GLY A 124 5.79 8.52 10.88
N THR A 125 5.95 7.30 11.35
CA THR A 125 6.90 6.95 12.40
C THR A 125 7.78 5.78 11.99
N CYS A 126 9.02 5.78 12.46
CA CYS A 126 9.95 4.70 12.23
C CYS A 126 9.53 3.46 13.00
N THR A 127 9.22 2.37 12.29
CA THR A 127 8.80 1.09 12.88
C THR A 127 9.64 -0.07 12.35
N PRO A 128 9.70 -1.22 13.03
CA PRO A 128 10.51 -2.35 12.60
C PRO A 128 10.00 -2.95 11.29
N ILE A 129 10.93 -3.29 10.40
CA ILE A 129 10.64 -4.11 9.22
C ILE A 129 10.33 -5.52 9.71
N LEU A 130 9.24 -6.09 9.21
CA LEU A 130 8.82 -7.43 9.59
C LEU A 130 9.70 -8.49 8.94
N THR A 131 10.09 -9.50 9.69
CA THR A 131 10.83 -10.65 9.12
C THR A 131 9.88 -11.56 8.34
N ILE A 132 10.42 -12.31 7.36
CA ILE A 132 9.62 -13.20 6.51
C ILE A 132 8.83 -14.23 7.34
N GLY A 133 9.40 -14.72 8.45
CA GLY A 133 8.74 -15.69 9.32
C GLY A 133 7.54 -15.15 10.12
N ALA A 134 7.40 -13.83 10.24
CA ALA A 134 6.31 -13.18 10.96
C ALA A 134 5.20 -12.67 10.00
N GLN A 135 5.32 -12.92 8.70
CA GLN A 135 4.32 -12.53 7.71
C GLN A 135 2.97 -13.20 7.98
N GLN A 136 1.90 -12.40 7.98
CA GLN A 136 0.54 -12.92 7.96
C GLN A 136 0.14 -13.36 6.54
N LYS A 137 -0.67 -14.41 6.45
CA LYS A 137 -1.06 -15.05 5.18
C LYS A 137 -2.52 -14.86 4.82
N ASN A 138 -3.27 -14.05 5.58
CA ASN A 138 -4.63 -13.68 5.22
C ASN A 138 -4.63 -12.71 4.03
N LEU A 139 -5.57 -12.91 3.11
CA LEU A 139 -5.79 -11.99 2.01
C LEU A 139 -6.57 -10.77 2.52
N ALA A 140 -5.90 -9.63 2.60
CA ALA A 140 -6.49 -8.34 2.97
C ALA A 140 -5.72 -7.22 2.24
N PRO A 141 -5.93 -7.06 0.91
CA PRO A 141 -5.06 -6.25 0.09
C PRO A 141 -4.94 -4.80 0.56
N VAL A 142 -3.75 -4.24 0.39
CA VAL A 142 -3.45 -2.81 0.63
C VAL A 142 -2.65 -2.26 -0.54
N CYS A 143 -2.81 -0.97 -0.82
CA CYS A 143 -2.03 -0.30 -1.84
C CYS A 143 -0.82 0.35 -1.20
N GLY A 144 0.37 0.01 -1.66
CA GLY A 144 1.61 0.64 -1.22
C GLY A 144 1.79 2.02 -1.84
N CYS A 145 2.61 2.84 -1.19
CA CYS A 145 3.01 4.14 -1.71
C CYS A 145 3.87 4.09 -2.99
N ASP A 146 4.26 2.90 -3.40
CA ASP A 146 4.95 2.59 -4.66
C ASP A 146 3.99 2.18 -5.79
N GLY A 147 2.67 2.20 -5.56
CA GLY A 147 1.67 1.74 -6.53
C GLY A 147 1.61 0.22 -6.68
N VAL A 148 2.24 -0.54 -5.78
CA VAL A 148 2.18 -2.00 -5.76
C VAL A 148 1.09 -2.45 -4.81
N THR A 149 0.29 -3.42 -5.22
CA THR A 149 -0.68 -4.03 -4.31
C THR A 149 -0.01 -5.08 -3.44
N TYR A 150 -0.11 -4.96 -2.14
CA TYR A 150 0.41 -5.96 -1.21
C TYR A 150 -0.74 -6.85 -0.73
N PHE A 151 -0.48 -8.15 -0.59
CA PHE A 151 -1.46 -9.15 -0.18
C PHE A 151 -2.12 -8.82 1.16
N ASN A 152 -1.35 -8.16 2.04
CA ASN A 152 -1.81 -7.48 3.23
C ASN A 152 -0.75 -6.48 3.73
N ALA A 153 -1.11 -5.70 4.75
CA ALA A 153 -0.23 -4.75 5.45
C ALA A 153 1.06 -5.38 5.99
N SER A 154 0.99 -6.61 6.52
CA SER A 154 2.16 -7.34 7.01
C SER A 154 3.17 -7.65 5.89
N ILE A 155 2.69 -7.95 4.68
CA ILE A 155 3.57 -8.12 3.50
C ILE A 155 4.19 -6.78 3.07
N ALA A 156 3.43 -5.68 3.07
CA ALA A 156 3.96 -4.34 2.80
C ALA A 156 5.07 -3.97 3.80
N GLN A 157 4.81 -4.17 5.09
CA GLN A 157 5.76 -3.93 6.17
C GLN A 157 7.05 -4.74 6.03
N SER A 158 6.95 -6.03 5.67
CA SER A 158 8.13 -6.89 5.47
C SER A 158 9.05 -6.42 4.33
N ARG A 159 8.54 -5.53 3.48
CA ARG A 159 9.23 -4.92 2.35
C ARG A 159 9.52 -3.44 2.57
N ALA A 160 9.40 -2.97 3.81
CA ALA A 160 9.63 -1.57 4.19
C ALA A 160 8.72 -0.58 3.44
N MET A 161 7.50 -0.99 3.07
CA MET A 161 6.56 -0.18 2.29
C MET A 161 5.46 0.39 3.17
N SER A 162 5.23 1.71 3.05
CA SER A 162 4.07 2.38 3.66
C SER A 162 2.79 2.13 2.87
N GLU A 163 1.66 2.19 3.57
CA GLU A 163 0.34 2.02 2.98
C GLU A 163 -0.21 3.38 2.50
N SER A 164 -0.55 3.45 1.22
CA SER A 164 -1.30 4.57 0.65
C SER A 164 -2.73 4.52 1.16
N HIS A 165 -3.43 3.40 0.92
CA HIS A 165 -4.79 3.18 1.36
C HIS A 165 -5.09 1.68 1.51
N LEU A 166 -6.20 1.38 2.19
CA LEU A 166 -6.73 0.02 2.29
C LEU A 166 -7.32 -0.43 0.94
N GLY A 167 -7.25 -1.72 0.64
CA GLY A 167 -7.66 -2.29 -0.64
C GLY A 167 -6.54 -2.31 -1.68
N ALA A 168 -6.76 -3.05 -2.78
CA ALA A 168 -5.81 -3.08 -3.88
C ALA A 168 -5.68 -1.71 -4.56
N CYS A 169 -4.52 -1.43 -5.16
CA CYS A 169 -4.30 -0.21 -5.91
C CYS A 169 -5.30 -0.09 -7.08
N SER A 170 -5.75 1.14 -7.34
CA SER A 170 -6.61 1.43 -8.49
C SER A 170 -5.82 1.40 -9.81
N SER A 171 -6.53 1.28 -10.93
CA SER A 171 -5.93 1.23 -12.28
C SER A 171 -5.12 2.46 -12.70
N VAL A 172 -5.20 3.54 -11.92
CA VAL A 172 -4.55 4.84 -12.20
C VAL A 172 -3.19 4.93 -11.51
N GLU A 173 -3.04 4.32 -10.34
CA GLU A 173 -1.81 4.37 -9.53
C GLU A 173 -1.03 3.06 -9.56
N ASP A 174 -1.62 1.99 -10.07
CA ASP A 174 -1.03 0.66 -10.04
C ASP A 174 0.09 0.45 -11.06
N VAL A 175 1.13 -0.26 -10.64
CA VAL A 175 2.24 -0.62 -11.52
C VAL A 175 1.82 -1.76 -12.43
N ALA A 176 1.61 -1.45 -13.72
CA ALA A 176 1.35 -2.45 -14.75
C ALA A 176 2.57 -3.35 -14.99
N CYS A 177 2.33 -4.63 -15.27
CA CYS A 177 3.37 -5.58 -15.63
C CYS A 177 3.01 -6.44 -16.84
N SER A 178 4.05 -6.77 -17.60
CA SER A 178 4.00 -7.60 -18.79
C SER A 178 5.35 -8.30 -19.01
N SER A 179 5.48 -9.08 -20.08
CA SER A 179 6.76 -9.69 -20.45
C SER A 179 7.86 -8.68 -20.77
N GLN A 180 7.49 -7.46 -21.17
CA GLN A 180 8.43 -6.38 -21.52
C GLN A 180 8.67 -5.43 -20.34
N SER A 181 7.76 -5.39 -19.38
CA SER A 181 7.85 -4.56 -18.18
C SER A 181 7.63 -5.44 -16.95
N PRO A 182 8.67 -6.16 -16.48
CA PRO A 182 8.57 -6.99 -15.29
C PRO A 182 8.47 -6.12 -14.03
N CYS A 183 7.88 -6.70 -12.97
CA CYS A 183 7.86 -6.07 -11.65
C CYS A 183 9.26 -6.01 -11.04
N ALA A 184 9.44 -5.11 -10.07
CA ALA A 184 10.68 -5.04 -9.29
C ALA A 184 10.99 -6.38 -8.58
N ALA A 185 12.25 -6.57 -8.21
CA ALA A 185 12.73 -7.83 -7.64
C ALA A 185 11.89 -8.27 -6.42
N GLY A 186 11.50 -9.54 -6.42
CA GLY A 186 10.66 -10.12 -5.37
C GLY A 186 9.19 -9.77 -5.45
N LEU A 187 8.73 -8.95 -6.42
CA LEU A 187 7.31 -8.75 -6.71
C LEU A 187 6.87 -9.68 -7.84
N PHE A 188 5.57 -9.94 -7.90
CA PHE A 188 4.97 -10.87 -8.84
C PHE A 188 3.94 -10.17 -9.71
N CYS A 189 3.84 -10.62 -10.96
CA CYS A 189 2.87 -10.07 -11.90
C CYS A 189 1.53 -10.81 -11.74
N ASN A 190 0.59 -10.21 -11.04
CA ASN A 190 -0.76 -10.75 -10.92
C ASN A 190 -1.53 -10.54 -12.23
N ARG A 191 -1.84 -11.63 -12.92
CA ARG A 191 -2.56 -11.64 -14.21
C ARG A 191 -3.97 -12.22 -14.07
N GLY A 192 -4.69 -11.79 -13.03
CA GLY A 192 -6.09 -12.14 -12.83
C GLY A 192 -6.97 -11.60 -13.97
N VAL A 193 -7.83 -12.46 -14.50
CA VAL A 193 -8.85 -12.12 -15.51
C VAL A 193 -10.24 -12.50 -15.02
N THR A 194 -11.28 -11.89 -15.57
CA THR A 194 -12.67 -12.16 -15.14
C THR A 194 -13.29 -13.33 -15.89
N THR A 195 -12.70 -13.76 -17.02
CA THR A 195 -13.22 -14.88 -17.82
C THR A 195 -12.08 -15.64 -18.47
N ALA A 196 -12.21 -16.96 -18.59
CA ALA A 196 -11.21 -17.83 -19.21
C ALA A 196 -10.84 -17.44 -20.66
N SER A 197 -11.72 -16.72 -21.39
CA SER A 197 -11.41 -16.21 -22.74
C SER A 197 -10.32 -15.13 -22.74
N GLN A 198 -10.09 -14.45 -21.63
CA GLN A 198 -9.10 -13.37 -21.50
C GLN A 198 -7.69 -13.88 -21.13
N CYS A 199 -7.55 -15.18 -20.86
CA CYS A 199 -6.28 -15.80 -20.50
C CYS A 199 -5.12 -15.49 -21.48
N SER A 200 -5.42 -15.36 -22.78
CA SER A 200 -4.39 -15.10 -23.81
C SER A 200 -4.00 -13.63 -23.96
N MET A 201 -4.72 -12.71 -23.31
CA MET A 201 -4.50 -11.26 -23.41
C MET A 201 -4.36 -10.59 -22.03
N ALA A 202 -4.12 -11.39 -20.99
CA ALA A 202 -4.05 -10.89 -19.62
C ALA A 202 -2.86 -9.94 -19.44
N SER A 203 -3.14 -8.65 -19.26
CA SER A 203 -2.22 -7.73 -18.63
C SER A 203 -2.22 -7.96 -17.12
N GLY A 204 -1.09 -7.71 -16.46
CA GLY A 204 -1.00 -7.88 -15.03
C GLY A 204 -0.70 -6.58 -14.29
N ARG A 205 -0.82 -6.64 -12.97
CA ARG A 205 -0.39 -5.61 -12.03
C ARG A 205 0.62 -6.19 -11.06
N CYS A 206 1.56 -5.39 -10.60
CA CYS A 206 2.57 -5.84 -9.64
C CYS A 206 1.98 -6.03 -8.26
N TRP A 207 2.26 -7.19 -7.68
CA TRP A 207 1.79 -7.60 -6.36
C TRP A 207 2.95 -8.05 -5.47
N GLY A 208 2.92 -7.61 -4.22
CA GLY A 208 3.72 -8.15 -3.13
C GLY A 208 2.95 -9.26 -2.41
N VAL A 209 3.37 -10.52 -2.59
CA VAL A 209 2.75 -11.68 -1.93
C VAL A 209 3.66 -12.28 -0.85
N PRO A 210 3.09 -13.04 0.11
CA PRO A 210 3.88 -13.80 1.09
C PRO A 210 4.89 -14.72 0.39
N PHE A 211 6.01 -15.02 1.05
CA PHE A 211 7.00 -15.95 0.50
C PHE A 211 6.44 -17.37 0.36
N ALA A 212 5.67 -17.81 1.35
CA ALA A 212 4.99 -19.10 1.34
C ALA A 212 3.48 -18.88 1.33
N CYS A 213 2.82 -19.42 0.30
CA CYS A 213 1.38 -19.49 0.21
C CYS A 213 0.86 -20.69 1.02
N ASP A 214 -0.24 -20.52 1.75
CA ASP A 214 -0.94 -21.64 2.37
C ASP A 214 -2.01 -22.17 1.41
N THR A 215 -2.19 -23.49 1.38
CA THR A 215 -3.14 -24.16 0.49
C THR A 215 -4.59 -24.13 0.99
N LEU A 216 -4.93 -23.23 1.91
CA LEU A 216 -6.26 -23.18 2.52
C LEU A 216 -7.21 -22.32 1.67
N GLY A 217 -7.97 -23.00 0.81
CA GLY A 217 -9.06 -22.46 0.00
C GLY A 217 -8.59 -22.05 -1.40
N ALA A 218 -8.84 -22.91 -2.39
CA ALA A 218 -8.61 -22.51 -3.77
C ALA A 218 -9.62 -21.43 -4.15
N ALA A 219 -9.12 -20.29 -4.62
CA ALA A 219 -9.95 -19.13 -4.94
C ALA A 219 -9.88 -18.77 -6.43
N GLY A 220 -9.17 -19.58 -7.23
CA GLY A 220 -9.13 -19.41 -8.66
C GLY A 220 -8.55 -20.58 -9.42
N ARG A 221 -8.62 -20.46 -10.73
CA ARG A 221 -8.20 -21.47 -11.70
C ARG A 221 -7.16 -20.87 -12.63
N GLY A 222 -6.01 -21.53 -12.72
CA GLY A 222 -4.95 -21.12 -13.65
C GLY A 222 -5.38 -21.27 -15.10
N CYS A 223 -5.01 -20.29 -15.93
CA CYS A 223 -5.16 -20.32 -17.37
C CYS A 223 -4.06 -21.20 -17.99
N GLY A 224 -4.27 -22.51 -18.03
CA GLY A 224 -3.34 -23.46 -18.62
C GLY A 224 -3.92 -24.86 -18.54
N ALA A 225 -3.46 -25.78 -19.39
CA ALA A 225 -3.86 -27.19 -19.30
C ALA A 225 -2.79 -27.97 -18.51
N PRO A 226 -3.15 -28.74 -17.45
CA PRO A 226 -4.48 -28.80 -16.84
C PRO A 226 -4.80 -27.53 -16.03
N MET A 227 -6.08 -27.13 -16.02
CA MET A 227 -6.54 -25.95 -15.29
C MET A 227 -6.59 -26.25 -13.79
N LEU A 228 -5.46 -26.06 -13.11
CA LEU A 228 -5.32 -26.34 -11.68
C LEU A 228 -5.98 -25.24 -10.85
N CYS A 229 -6.82 -25.67 -9.90
CA CYS A 229 -7.31 -24.84 -8.83
C CYS A 229 -6.18 -24.59 -7.83
N ALA A 230 -6.02 -23.35 -7.39
CA ALA A 230 -5.05 -22.98 -6.37
C ALA A 230 -5.54 -21.75 -5.60
N ASP A 231 -4.89 -21.46 -4.48
CA ASP A 231 -5.11 -20.21 -3.75
C ASP A 231 -4.56 -19.01 -4.55
N ILE A 232 -5.08 -17.81 -4.27
CA ILE A 232 -4.70 -16.58 -4.99
C ILE A 232 -3.20 -16.28 -4.86
N CYS A 233 -2.57 -16.58 -3.72
CA CYS A 233 -1.13 -16.35 -3.55
C CYS A 233 -0.33 -17.23 -4.52
N SER A 234 -0.64 -18.52 -4.59
CA SER A 234 0.01 -19.46 -5.51
C SER A 234 -0.24 -19.09 -6.98
N LEU A 235 -1.45 -18.66 -7.32
CA LEU A 235 -1.77 -18.20 -8.68
C LEU A 235 -0.95 -16.97 -9.08
N ILE A 236 -0.82 -15.99 -8.19
CA ILE A 236 0.03 -14.81 -8.42
C ILE A 236 1.50 -15.20 -8.55
N GLN A 237 2.00 -16.08 -7.65
CA GLN A 237 3.40 -16.54 -7.70
C GLN A 237 3.72 -17.32 -8.98
N SER A 238 2.74 -18.00 -9.57
CA SER A 238 2.92 -18.75 -10.82
C SER A 238 3.24 -17.86 -12.03
N GLN A 239 2.96 -16.55 -11.95
CA GLN A 239 3.06 -15.57 -13.04
C GLN A 239 2.23 -15.91 -14.29
N ASN A 240 1.39 -16.93 -14.22
CA ASN A 240 0.45 -17.29 -15.27
C ASN A 240 -0.86 -16.54 -15.08
N PRO A 241 -1.59 -16.27 -16.18
CA PRO A 241 -2.95 -15.77 -16.09
C PRO A 241 -3.84 -16.74 -15.31
N TRP A 242 -4.86 -16.23 -14.64
CA TRP A 242 -5.81 -17.05 -13.88
C TRP A 242 -7.15 -16.33 -13.78
N THR A 243 -8.23 -17.08 -13.54
CA THR A 243 -9.57 -16.54 -13.33
C THR A 243 -10.05 -16.88 -11.94
N GLU A 244 -10.79 -15.97 -11.32
CA GLU A 244 -11.58 -16.31 -10.13
C GLU A 244 -12.58 -17.40 -10.52
N ASP A 245 -12.63 -18.46 -9.73
CA ASP A 245 -13.52 -19.59 -9.94
C ASP A 245 -13.95 -20.15 -8.59
N LEU A 246 -15.17 -19.80 -8.19
CA LEU A 246 -15.77 -20.24 -6.93
C LEU A 246 -16.14 -21.74 -6.93
N THR A 247 -15.97 -22.44 -8.05
CA THR A 247 -16.14 -23.90 -8.11
C THR A 247 -14.88 -24.66 -7.71
N CYS A 248 -13.76 -23.97 -7.51
CA CYS A 248 -12.56 -24.57 -6.95
C CYS A 248 -12.78 -24.94 -5.46
N PRO A 249 -12.39 -26.16 -5.04
CA PRO A 249 -12.65 -26.67 -3.69
C PRO A 249 -11.75 -26.10 -2.59
#